data_AF-A0A1Q3CW60-F1
#
_entry.id   AF-A0A1Q3CW60-F1
#
_cell.length_a   1.000
_cell.length_b   1.000
_cell.length_c   1.000
_cell.angle_alpha   90.00
_cell.angle_beta   90.00
_cell.angle_gamma   90.00
#
_symmetry.space_group_name_H-M   'P 1'
#
loop_
_entity.id
_entity.type
_entity.pdbx_description
1 polymer ?
#
loop_
_entity_poly.entity_id
_entity_poly.type
_entity_poly.pdbx_seq_one_letter_code
_entity_poly.pdbx_strand_id
1 'polypeptide(L)'
;MILVEIGVQSPRVVHFTEENNEEGLRCLLDLVEELRDKAAIKVVAYQQRVGRYYNRRVSPRPLKQGDLVLRNSAIADPTGTRGKLAPTWEGPYKIKRVFRPGTFKLETLGGREIARV
;
A
#
# COMPACT_ATOMS: atom_id res chain seq x y z
N MET A 1 38.06 -13.48 39.27
CA MET A 1 36.98 -12.59 39.74
C MET A 1 35.73 -13.00 38.99
N ILE A 2 34.74 -13.59 39.68
CA ILE A 2 33.53 -14.12 39.04
C ILE A 2 32.42 -13.08 39.21
N LEU A 3 31.69 -12.79 38.13
CA LEU A 3 30.53 -11.91 38.16
C LEU A 3 29.36 -12.64 38.83
N VAL A 4 28.78 -12.03 39.87
CA VAL A 4 27.53 -12.47 40.49
C VAL A 4 26.38 -11.88 39.70
N GLU A 5 25.45 -12.72 39.25
CA GLU A 5 24.19 -12.26 38.67
C GLU A 5 23.25 -11.81 39.79
N ILE A 6 22.88 -10.53 39.78
CA ILE A 6 21.84 -10.01 40.65
C ILE A 6 20.52 -10.13 39.90
N GLY A 7 19.69 -11.11 40.27
CA GLY A 7 18.35 -11.30 39.75
C GLY A 7 17.39 -10.23 40.27
N VAL A 8 17.48 -9.00 39.76
CA VAL A 8 16.51 -7.95 40.09
C VAL A 8 15.20 -8.28 39.39
N GLN A 9 14.18 -8.60 40.19
CA GLN A 9 12.84 -8.82 39.66
C GLN A 9 12.33 -7.53 39.03
N SER A 10 11.75 -7.64 37.83
CA SER A 10 11.16 -6.48 37.17
C SER A 10 9.97 -5.95 38.00
N PRO A 11 9.67 -4.64 37.95
CA PRO A 11 8.51 -4.07 38.64
C PRO A 11 7.19 -4.78 38.29
N ARG A 12 7.08 -5.32 37.07
CA ARG A 12 5.91 -6.11 36.64
C ARG A 12 5.73 -7.39 37.45
N VAL A 13 6.83 -8.02 37.87
CA VAL A 13 6.82 -9.24 38.69
C VAL A 13 6.56 -8.88 40.15
N VAL A 14 7.20 -7.81 40.64
CA VAL A 14 7.08 -7.38 42.05
C VAL A 14 5.68 -6.86 42.37
N HIS A 15 5.00 -6.20 41.43
CA HIS A 15 3.68 -5.60 41.63
C HIS A 15 2.54 -6.38 40.97
N PHE A 16 2.76 -7.65 40.59
CA PHE A 16 1.73 -8.47 39.99
C PHE A 16 0.66 -8.85 41.03
N THR A 17 -0.60 -8.55 40.72
CA THR A 17 -1.76 -9.17 41.36
C THR A 17 -2.73 -9.62 40.27
N GLU A 18 -3.40 -10.75 40.51
CA GLU A 18 -4.32 -11.33 39.52
C GLU A 18 -5.48 -10.38 39.21
N GLU A 19 -6.03 -9.73 40.23
CA GLU A 19 -7.10 -8.75 40.11
C GLU A 19 -6.71 -7.53 39.27
N ASN A 20 -5.55 -6.90 39.54
CA ASN A 20 -5.10 -5.74 38.76
C ASN A 20 -4.80 -6.13 37.31
N ASN A 21 -4.31 -7.35 37.09
CA ASN A 21 -4.06 -7.87 35.75
C ASN A 21 -5.37 -8.11 34.97
N GLU A 22 -6.39 -8.67 35.62
CA GLU A 22 -7.70 -8.89 35.00
C GLU A 22 -8.41 -7.57 34.69
N GLU A 23 -8.38 -6.62 35.63
CA GLU A 23 -8.94 -5.27 35.42
C GLU A 23 -8.20 -4.53 34.29
N GLY A 24 -6.87 -4.60 34.27
CA GLY A 24 -6.06 -4.05 33.20
C GLY A 24 -6.35 -4.69 31.84
N LEU A 25 -6.58 -6.01 31.80
CA LEU A 25 -6.94 -6.72 30.58
C LEU A 25 -8.32 -6.29 30.06
N ARG A 26 -9.33 -6.17 30.93
CA ARG A 26 -10.67 -5.69 30.55
C ARG A 26 -10.61 -4.26 29.98
N CYS A 27 -9.92 -3.35 30.68
CA CYS A 27 -9.68 -1.99 30.20
C CYS A 27 -8.99 -1.98 28.82
N LEU A 28 -7.98 -2.84 28.62
CA LEU A 28 -7.31 -2.93 27.32
C LEU A 28 -8.25 -3.42 26.23
N LEU A 29 -9.08 -4.43 26.50
CA LEU A 29 -10.06 -4.95 25.55
C LEU A 29 -11.05 -3.88 25.11
N ASP A 30 -11.56 -3.07 26.06
CA ASP A 30 -12.45 -1.94 25.77
C ASP A 30 -11.76 -0.88 24.87
N LEU A 31 -10.46 -0.68 25.03
CA LEU A 31 -9.68 0.31 24.27
C LEU A 31 -9.16 -0.19 22.91
N VAL A 32 -9.23 -1.50 22.61
CA VAL A 32 -8.66 -2.07 21.37
C VAL A 32 -9.27 -1.44 20.14
N GLU A 33 -10.59 -1.22 20.12
CA GLU A 33 -11.27 -0.62 18.97
C GLU A 33 -10.80 0.82 18.72
N GLU A 34 -10.72 1.64 19.78
CA GLU A 34 -10.21 3.01 19.65
C GLU A 34 -8.77 3.06 19.12
N LEU A 35 -7.92 2.14 19.58
CA LEU A 35 -6.54 2.06 19.11
C LEU A 35 -6.46 1.67 17.63
N ARG A 36 -7.32 0.75 17.19
CA ARG A 36 -7.45 0.39 15.76
C ARG A 36 -7.93 1.56 14.93
N ASP A 37 -8.92 2.32 15.40
CA ASP A 37 -9.44 3.49 14.70
C ASP A 37 -8.38 4.60 14.59
N LYS A 38 -7.69 4.90 15.70
CA LYS A 38 -6.56 5.83 15.72
C LYS A 38 -5.46 5.39 14.74
N ALA A 39 -5.16 4.09 14.67
CA ALA A 39 -4.19 3.56 13.72
C ALA A 39 -4.69 3.69 12.26
N ALA A 40 -5.96 3.37 11.99
CA ALA A 40 -6.56 3.50 10.66
C ALA A 40 -6.50 4.95 10.16
N ILE A 41 -6.85 5.92 11.02
CA ILE A 41 -6.75 7.35 10.70
C ILE A 41 -5.31 7.73 10.33
N LYS A 42 -4.32 7.28 11.11
CA LYS A 42 -2.90 7.55 10.82
C LYS A 42 -2.46 6.96 9.49
N VAL A 43 -2.89 5.73 9.17
CA VAL A 43 -2.60 5.07 7.89
C VAL A 43 -3.18 5.86 6.72
N VAL A 44 -4.45 6.25 6.80
CA VAL A 44 -5.12 7.04 5.76
C VAL A 44 -4.44 8.40 5.59
N ALA A 45 -4.16 9.11 6.69
CA ALA A 45 -3.47 10.39 6.65
C ALA A 45 -2.07 10.27 6.02
N TYR A 46 -1.34 9.20 6.34
CA TYR A 46 -0.05 8.90 5.74
C TYR A 46 -0.16 8.65 4.22
N GLN A 47 -1.07 7.79 3.80
CA GLN A 47 -1.30 7.48 2.38
C GLN A 47 -1.67 8.74 1.58
N GLN A 48 -2.55 9.60 2.12
CA GLN A 48 -2.89 10.86 1.49
C GLN A 48 -1.70 11.81 1.37
N ARG A 49 -0.86 11.92 2.43
CA ARG A 49 0.34 12.76 2.40
C ARG A 49 1.32 12.30 1.33
N VAL A 50 1.56 11.00 1.25
CA VAL A 50 2.41 10.38 0.21
C VAL A 50 1.84 10.64 -1.18
N GLY A 51 0.53 10.42 -1.38
CA GLY A 51 -0.15 10.70 -2.63
C GLY A 51 -0.02 12.15 -3.08
N ARG A 52 -0.23 13.12 -2.18
CA ARG A 52 -0.04 14.55 -2.48
C ARG A 52 1.40 14.88 -2.88
N TYR A 53 2.38 14.32 -2.18
CA TYR A 53 3.80 14.56 -2.47
C TYR A 53 4.17 14.13 -3.90
N TYR A 54 3.79 12.90 -4.30
CA TYR A 54 4.05 12.42 -5.66
C TYR A 54 3.22 13.16 -6.71
N ASN A 55 1.92 13.36 -6.46
CA ASN A 55 1.02 14.03 -7.40
C ASN A 55 1.37 15.50 -7.64
N ARG A 56 2.07 16.17 -6.71
CA ARG A 56 2.55 17.54 -6.90
C ARG A 56 3.45 17.70 -8.14
N ARG A 57 4.16 16.64 -8.54
CA ARG A 57 5.05 16.63 -9.71
C ARG A 57 4.38 16.10 -10.98
N VAL A 58 3.15 15.61 -10.87
CA VAL A 58 2.41 15.07 -12.01
C VAL A 58 1.78 16.24 -12.76
N SER A 59 2.25 16.47 -13.98
CA SER A 59 1.61 17.40 -14.91
C SER A 59 0.52 16.66 -15.68
N PRO A 60 -0.77 17.05 -15.59
CA PRO A 60 -1.83 16.42 -16.36
C PRO A 60 -1.58 16.60 -17.85
N ARG A 61 -1.40 15.48 -18.56
CA ARG A 61 -1.32 15.45 -20.01
C ARG A 61 -2.55 14.76 -20.58
N PRO A 62 -3.44 15.47 -21.30
CA PRO A 62 -4.53 14.84 -22.01
C PRO A 62 -3.97 13.90 -23.08
N LEU A 63 -4.28 12.61 -22.97
CA LEU A 63 -3.88 11.61 -23.93
C LEU A 63 -4.85 11.58 -25.11
N LYS A 64 -4.31 11.46 -26.32
CA LYS A 64 -5.07 11.46 -27.58
C LYS A 64 -4.82 10.17 -28.35
N GLN A 65 -5.69 9.90 -29.32
CA GLN A 65 -5.46 8.83 -30.27
C GLN A 65 -4.10 9.02 -30.97
N GLY A 66 -3.34 7.94 -31.13
CA GLY A 66 -2.00 7.95 -31.69
C GLY A 66 -0.86 8.14 -30.68
N ASP A 67 -1.15 8.63 -29.46
CA ASP A 67 -0.11 8.75 -28.42
C ASP A 67 0.45 7.38 -28.03
N LEU A 68 1.76 7.35 -27.75
CA LEU A 68 2.43 6.20 -27.18
C LEU A 68 2.38 6.26 -25.65
N VAL A 69 2.00 5.14 -25.03
CA VAL A 69 1.83 5.01 -23.59
C VAL A 69 2.39 3.69 -23.07
N LEU A 70 2.80 3.70 -21.81
CA LEU A 70 3.13 2.49 -21.06
C LEU A 70 1.90 2.04 -20.27
N ARG A 71 1.66 0.73 -20.23
CA ARG A 71 0.60 0.12 -19.42
C ARG A 71 1.19 -0.33 -18.08
N ASN A 72 0.49 -0.06 -16.98
CA ASN A 72 0.91 -0.56 -15.67
C ASN A 72 0.81 -2.11 -15.66
N SER A 73 1.92 -2.78 -15.35
CA SER A 73 2.00 -4.23 -15.40
C SER A 73 1.16 -4.93 -14.34
N ALA A 74 0.90 -4.29 -13.20
CA ALA A 74 -0.01 -4.82 -12.18
C ALA A 74 -1.47 -4.90 -12.66
N ILE A 75 -1.86 -4.07 -13.62
CA ILE A 75 -3.19 -4.12 -14.27
C ILE A 75 -3.19 -5.12 -15.43
N ALA A 76 -2.02 -5.38 -16.03
CA ALA A 76 -1.89 -6.36 -17.11
C ALA A 76 -1.84 -7.80 -16.61
N ASP A 77 -1.20 -8.02 -15.45
CA ASP A 77 -1.07 -9.31 -14.78
C ASP A 77 -1.43 -9.17 -13.29
N PRO A 78 -2.74 -9.21 -12.96
CA PRO A 78 -3.20 -9.09 -11.57
C PRO A 78 -2.73 -10.24 -10.68
N THR A 79 -2.43 -11.40 -11.28
CA THR A 79 -1.99 -12.62 -10.57
C THR A 79 -0.53 -12.51 -10.10
N GLY A 80 0.22 -11.50 -10.56
CA GLY A 80 1.57 -11.21 -10.10
C GLY A 80 2.60 -12.27 -10.51
N THR A 81 2.34 -12.98 -11.61
CA THR A 81 3.22 -14.06 -12.09
C THR A 81 4.61 -13.57 -12.48
N ARG A 82 4.78 -12.28 -12.76
CA ARG A 82 6.05 -11.68 -13.19
C ARG A 82 7.11 -11.49 -12.08
N GLY A 83 6.79 -11.78 -10.82
CA GLY A 83 7.78 -11.72 -9.71
C GLY A 83 8.19 -10.30 -9.31
N LYS A 84 8.86 -10.16 -8.15
CA LYS A 84 9.08 -8.86 -7.48
C LYS A 84 10.00 -7.89 -8.23
N LEU A 85 10.87 -8.40 -9.09
CA LEU A 85 11.87 -7.61 -9.83
C LEU A 85 11.46 -7.32 -11.27
N ALA A 86 10.25 -7.70 -11.68
CA ALA A 86 9.77 -7.35 -13.01
C ALA A 86 9.49 -5.85 -13.14
N PRO A 87 9.60 -5.30 -14.36
CA PRO A 87 9.20 -3.93 -14.64
C PRO A 87 7.75 -3.65 -14.23
N THR A 88 7.53 -2.51 -13.59
CA THR A 88 6.19 -2.01 -13.20
C THR A 88 5.37 -1.52 -14.40
N TRP A 89 6.02 -1.33 -15.54
CA TRP A 89 5.43 -0.80 -16.76
C TRP A 89 5.75 -1.73 -17.94
N GLU A 90 4.76 -1.93 -18.81
CA GLU A 90 4.84 -2.73 -20.03
C GLU A 90 4.53 -1.87 -21.26
N GLY A 91 5.13 -2.20 -22.40
CA GLY A 91 4.92 -1.48 -23.65
C GLY A 91 6.19 -0.74 -24.11
N PRO A 92 6.12 -0.03 -25.24
CA PRO A 92 5.08 0.95 -25.55
C PRO A 92 3.88 0.41 -26.35
N TYR A 93 2.70 0.98 -26.07
CA TYR A 93 1.46 0.77 -26.82
C TYR A 93 0.99 2.07 -27.46
N LYS A 94 0.23 1.98 -28.54
CA LYS A 94 -0.43 3.12 -29.16
C LYS A 94 -1.89 3.20 -28.73
N ILE A 95 -2.38 4.41 -28.46
CA ILE A 95 -3.81 4.63 -28.21
C ILE A 95 -4.56 4.56 -29.55
N LYS A 96 -5.33 3.49 -29.76
CA LYS A 96 -6.20 3.34 -30.93
C LYS A 96 -7.46 4.19 -30.82
N ARG A 97 -8.04 4.29 -29.63
CA ARG A 97 -9.28 5.07 -29.39
C ARG A 97 -9.34 5.56 -27.96
N VAL A 98 -9.81 6.79 -27.77
CA VAL A 98 -10.18 7.34 -26.46
C VAL A 98 -11.69 7.17 -26.28
N PHE A 99 -12.12 6.54 -25.19
CA PHE A 99 -13.56 6.43 -24.88
C PHE A 99 -14.01 7.50 -23.89
N ARG A 100 -13.26 7.63 -22.80
CA ARG A 100 -13.45 8.61 -21.73
C ARG A 100 -12.07 8.99 -21.18
N PRO A 101 -11.90 10.13 -20.52
CA PRO A 101 -10.68 10.42 -19.78
C PRO A 101 -10.31 9.22 -18.88
N GLY A 102 -9.09 8.69 -19.03
CA GLY A 102 -8.62 7.52 -18.29
C GLY A 102 -9.02 6.14 -18.86
N THR A 103 -9.85 6.08 -19.91
CA THR A 103 -10.24 4.82 -20.56
C THR A 103 -9.86 4.82 -22.04
N PHE A 104 -8.88 3.98 -22.38
CA PHE A 104 -8.26 3.93 -23.70
C PHE A 104 -8.32 2.52 -24.29
N LYS A 105 -8.52 2.41 -25.60
CA LYS A 105 -8.26 1.19 -26.36
C LYS A 105 -6.82 1.23 -26.86
N LEU A 106 -6.05 0.19 -26.54
CA LEU A 106 -4.63 0.11 -26.89
C LEU A 106 -4.40 -0.88 -28.03
N GLU A 107 -3.38 -0.62 -28.83
CA GLU A 107 -2.84 -1.55 -29.82
C GLU A 107 -1.32 -1.64 -29.70
N THR A 108 -0.76 -2.80 -30.07
CA THR A 108 0.68 -2.96 -30.22
C THR A 108 1.18 -2.11 -31.38
N LEU A 109 2.48 -1.87 -31.45
CA LEU A 109 3.09 -1.16 -32.58
C LEU A 109 2.88 -1.88 -33.93
N GLY A 110 2.66 -3.20 -33.91
CA GLY A 110 2.30 -4.01 -35.08
C GLY A 110 0.80 -4.02 -35.42
N GLY A 111 -0.02 -3.18 -34.77
CA GLY A 111 -1.45 -3.04 -35.06
C GLY A 111 -2.36 -4.11 -34.43
N ARG A 112 -1.82 -4.98 -33.56
CA ARG A 112 -2.64 -5.96 -32.83
C ARG A 112 -3.33 -5.27 -31.66
N GLU A 113 -4.66 -5.39 -31.59
CA GLU A 113 -5.41 -4.84 -30.46
C GLU A 113 -5.10 -5.58 -29.16
N ILE A 114 -5.02 -4.82 -28.06
CA ILE A 114 -4.89 -5.37 -26.72
C ILE A 114 -6.29 -5.55 -26.12
N ALA A 115 -6.60 -6.78 -25.72
CA ALA A 115 -7.85 -7.09 -25.03
C ALA A 115 -7.90 -6.37 -23.67
N ARG A 116 -9.11 -5.95 -23.27
CA ARG A 116 -9.34 -5.51 -21.90
C ARG A 116 -9.19 -6.72 -20.98
N VAL A 117 -8.36 -6.54 -19.95
CA VAL A 117 -8.28 -7.44 -18.78
C VAL A 117 -9.29 -6.93 -17.76
#